data_AF-A0ABF7RGI6-F1
#
_entry.id   AF-A0ABF7RGI6-F1
#
_cell.length_a   1.000
_cell.length_b   1.000
_cell.length_c   1.000
_cell.angle_alpha   90.00
_cell.angle_beta   90.00
_cell.angle_gamma   90.00
#
_symmetry.space_group_name_H-M   'P 1'
#
loop_
_entity.id
_entity.type
_entity.pdbx_description
1 polymer ?
#
loop_
_entity_poly.entity_id
_entity_poly.type
_entity_poly.pdbx_seq_one_letter_code
_entity_poly.pdbx_strand_id
1 'polypeptide(L)'
;MFKSMRFKTPVIDDVLSSNIDAMLGDQLCDLFKHAMRSVAATLARAAQFETCDFANAAVSGCDGFTLAIRQVFPGERDAWLGVFESGEQRLEVVGHLE
;
A
#
# COMPACT_ATOMS: atom_id res chain seq x y z
N MET A 1 16.24 20.97 -3.13
CA MET A 1 16.84 19.71 -3.58
C MET A 1 15.74 18.66 -3.58
N PHE A 2 15.20 18.30 -4.75
CA PHE A 2 14.12 17.30 -4.84
C PHE A 2 14.75 15.92 -4.59
N LYS A 3 14.77 15.46 -3.34
CA LYS A 3 15.18 14.09 -3.01
C LYS A 3 14.20 13.17 -3.75
N SER A 4 14.69 12.40 -4.72
CA SER A 4 13.81 11.55 -5.52
C SER A 4 13.13 10.55 -4.61
N MET A 5 11.79 10.60 -4.56
CA MET A 5 10.94 9.72 -3.74
C MET A 5 11.19 8.23 -4.00
N ARG A 6 11.76 7.91 -5.17
CA ARG A 6 12.17 6.57 -5.55
C ARG A 6 13.27 5.95 -4.67
N PHE A 7 14.07 6.75 -3.96
CA PHE A 7 15.13 6.25 -3.06
C PHE A 7 14.73 6.22 -1.59
N LYS A 8 13.53 6.70 -1.25
CA LYS A 8 13.03 6.67 0.11
C LYS A 8 12.56 5.28 0.48
N THR A 9 12.78 4.90 1.73
CA THR A 9 12.41 3.57 2.23
C THR A 9 10.96 3.61 2.69
N PRO A 10 10.08 2.74 2.17
CA PRO A 10 8.71 2.63 2.66
C PRO A 10 8.70 1.94 4.03
N VAL A 11 8.29 2.69 5.04
CA VAL A 11 8.12 2.24 6.43
C VAL A 11 6.63 2.12 6.70
N ILE A 12 6.21 1.03 7.35
CA ILE A 12 4.84 0.87 7.85
C ILE A 12 4.80 1.44 9.26
N ASP A 13 3.87 2.34 9.50
CA ASP A 13 3.66 3.00 10.81
C ASP A 13 2.61 2.24 11.63
N ASP A 14 1.48 1.92 11.00
CA ASP A 14 0.36 1.24 11.64
C ASP A 14 -0.37 0.30 10.66
N VAL A 15 -0.96 -0.77 11.21
CA VAL A 15 -1.76 -1.72 10.45
C VAL A 15 -3.02 -2.10 11.23
N LEU A 16 -4.17 -2.02 10.56
CA LEU A 16 -5.45 -2.46 11.09
C LEU A 16 -5.99 -3.56 10.18
N SER A 17 -5.94 -4.80 10.66
CA SER A 17 -6.51 -5.97 10.00
C SER A 17 -7.90 -6.28 10.54
N SER A 18 -8.84 -6.52 9.65
CA SER A 18 -10.18 -7.03 9.94
C SER A 18 -10.43 -8.25 9.08
N ASN A 19 -10.60 -9.41 9.74
CA ASN A 19 -10.85 -10.70 9.07
C ASN A 19 -9.73 -11.11 8.08
N ILE A 20 -8.49 -10.71 8.37
CA ILE A 20 -7.28 -11.00 7.60
C ILE A 20 -6.34 -11.83 8.49
N ASP A 21 -5.81 -12.92 7.97
CA ASP A 21 -4.80 -13.73 8.66
C ASP A 21 -3.45 -13.00 8.74
N ALA A 22 -2.66 -13.24 9.79
CA ALA A 22 -1.38 -12.56 10.00
C ALA A 22 -0.39 -12.75 8.83
N MET A 23 -0.38 -13.94 8.21
CA MET A 23 0.49 -14.21 7.04
C MET A 23 0.05 -13.40 5.82
N LEU A 24 -1.27 -13.33 5.57
CA LEU A 24 -1.83 -12.54 4.48
C LEU A 24 -1.62 -11.04 4.71
N GLY A 25 -1.76 -10.58 5.95
CA GLY A 25 -1.51 -9.19 6.34
C GLY A 25 -0.08 -8.74 6.02
N ASP A 26 0.93 -9.56 6.32
CA ASP A 26 2.33 -9.27 6.01
C ASP A 26 2.57 -9.14 4.50
N GLN A 27 1.97 -10.04 3.70
CA GLN A 27 2.08 -10.02 2.24
C GLN A 27 1.40 -8.79 1.62
N LEU A 28 0.24 -8.40 2.13
CA LEU A 28 -0.45 -7.17 1.72
C LEU A 28 0.35 -5.92 2.13
N CYS A 29 0.99 -5.92 3.30
CA CYS A 29 1.90 -4.85 3.71
C CYS A 29 3.10 -4.71 2.77
N ASP A 30 3.71 -5.81 2.33
CA ASP A 30 4.81 -5.75 1.36
C ASP A 30 4.34 -5.19 0.00
N LEU A 31 3.16 -5.61 -0.45
CA LEU A 31 2.53 -5.10 -1.66
C LEU A 31 2.24 -3.59 -1.57
N PHE A 32 1.80 -3.13 -0.40
CA PHE A 32 1.60 -1.70 -0.12
C PHE A 32 2.91 -0.92 -0.21
N LYS A 33 4.03 -1.43 0.32
CA LYS A 33 5.35 -0.78 0.19
C LYS A 33 5.74 -0.62 -1.28
N HIS A 34 5.51 -1.64 -2.09
CA HIS A 34 5.78 -1.59 -3.53
C HIS A 34 4.91 -0.54 -4.24
N ALA A 35 3.60 -0.57 -3.96
CA ALA A 35 2.63 0.37 -4.53
C ALA A 35 2.93 1.81 -4.11
N MET A 36 3.20 2.06 -2.82
CA MET A 36 3.56 3.37 -2.28
C MET A 36 4.80 3.94 -2.99
N ARG A 37 5.86 3.14 -3.16
CA ARG A 37 7.07 3.59 -3.86
C ARG A 37 6.80 3.93 -5.32
N SER A 38 5.93 3.16 -5.99
CA SER A 38 5.51 3.42 -7.37
C SER A 38 4.68 4.70 -7.47
N VAL A 39 3.61 4.82 -6.66
CA VAL A 39 2.70 5.96 -6.67
C VAL A 39 3.38 7.23 -6.23
N ALA A 40 4.21 7.21 -5.19
CA ALA A 40 4.96 8.38 -4.74
C ALA A 40 6.02 8.85 -5.75
N ALA A 41 6.50 7.95 -6.62
CA ALA A 41 7.33 8.35 -7.75
C ALA A 41 6.51 9.04 -8.86
N THR A 42 5.20 8.83 -8.90
CA THR A 42 4.28 9.56 -9.76
C THR A 42 3.74 10.80 -9.04
N LEU A 43 3.42 11.89 -9.74
CA LEU A 43 2.80 13.08 -9.13
C LEU A 43 1.35 12.85 -8.66
N ALA A 44 0.89 11.59 -8.64
CA ALA A 44 -0.43 11.19 -8.21
C ALA A 44 -0.62 11.41 -6.71
N ARG A 45 -1.85 11.72 -6.30
CA ARG A 45 -2.25 11.94 -4.90
C ARG A 45 -3.04 10.76 -4.35
N ALA A 46 -3.64 9.99 -5.24
CA ALA A 46 -4.32 8.74 -4.97
C ALA A 46 -4.21 7.85 -6.21
N ALA A 47 -4.27 6.55 -5.99
CA ALA A 47 -4.33 5.53 -7.02
C ALA A 47 -5.09 4.32 -6.49
N GLN A 48 -5.64 3.53 -7.40
CA GLN A 48 -6.34 2.31 -7.09
C GLN A 48 -5.78 1.20 -7.98
N PHE A 49 -5.52 0.05 -7.39
CA PHE A 49 -4.94 -1.10 -8.05
C PHE A 49 -5.75 -2.34 -7.68
N GLU A 50 -5.99 -3.22 -8.64
CA GLU A 50 -6.41 -4.58 -8.32
C GLU A 50 -5.16 -5.39 -7.99
N THR A 51 -5.16 -6.12 -6.88
CA THR A 51 -3.98 -6.88 -6.47
C THR A 51 -3.64 -7.97 -7.47
N CYS A 52 -4.60 -8.45 -8.25
CA CYS A 52 -4.39 -9.38 -9.38
C CYS A 52 -3.36 -8.86 -10.41
N ASP A 53 -3.16 -7.54 -10.52
CA ASP A 53 -2.17 -6.94 -11.43
C ASP A 53 -0.72 -7.15 -10.95
N PHE A 54 -0.52 -7.48 -9.67
CA PHE A 54 0.81 -7.74 -9.13
C PHE A 54 1.22 -9.19 -9.41
N ALA A 55 2.40 -9.35 -10.04
CA ALA A 55 2.91 -10.64 -10.54
C ALA A 55 2.91 -11.81 -9.54
N ASN A 56 2.91 -11.55 -8.22
CA ASN A 56 2.94 -12.56 -7.17
C ASN A 56 1.64 -12.66 -6.34
N ALA A 57 0.56 -11.97 -6.70
CA ALA A 57 -0.65 -11.93 -5.89
C ALA A 57 -1.34 -13.30 -5.76
N ALA A 58 -1.38 -14.07 -6.85
CA ALA A 58 -1.95 -15.42 -6.87
C ALA A 58 -1.18 -16.41 -5.98
N VAL A 59 0.15 -16.30 -5.91
CA VAL A 59 0.99 -17.15 -5.05
C VAL A 59 0.86 -16.77 -3.58
N SER A 60 0.52 -15.50 -3.32
CA SER A 60 0.46 -14.92 -1.98
C SER A 60 -0.91 -15.04 -1.33
N GLY A 61 -1.93 -15.54 -2.03
CA GLY A 61 -3.32 -15.49 -1.55
C GLY A 61 -3.88 -14.07 -1.45
N CYS A 62 -3.16 -13.08 -2.00
CA CYS A 62 -3.58 -11.69 -2.08
C CYS A 62 -4.47 -11.43 -3.31
N ASP A 63 -4.81 -12.47 -4.08
CA ASP A 63 -5.68 -12.38 -5.25
C ASP A 63 -7.11 -11.96 -4.86
N GLY A 64 -7.73 -11.09 -5.64
CA GLY A 64 -9.09 -10.61 -5.39
C GLY A 64 -9.21 -9.47 -4.36
N PHE A 65 -8.10 -8.84 -3.97
CA PHE A 65 -8.12 -7.61 -3.17
C PHE A 65 -8.07 -6.37 -4.08
N THR A 66 -8.76 -5.31 -3.66
CA THR A 66 -8.59 -3.98 -4.24
C THR A 66 -7.75 -3.14 -3.29
N LEU A 67 -6.62 -2.61 -3.78
CA LEU A 67 -5.80 -1.65 -3.06
C LEU A 67 -6.16 -0.22 -3.48
N ALA A 68 -6.73 0.55 -2.57
CA ALA A 68 -6.84 2.00 -2.68
C ALA A 68 -5.71 2.67 -1.88
N ILE A 69 -4.84 3.41 -2.54
CA ILE A 69 -3.73 4.15 -1.90
C ILE A 69 -3.89 5.66 -2.10
N ARG A 70 -3.70 6.44 -1.04
CA ARG A 70 -3.81 7.91 -1.09
C ARG A 70 -2.86 8.59 -0.11
N GLN A 71 -2.51 9.83 -0.39
CA GLN A 71 -1.77 10.67 0.55
C GLN A 71 -2.63 10.96 1.78
N VAL A 72 -2.02 10.87 2.97
CA VAL A 72 -2.70 11.15 4.25
C VAL A 72 -2.87 12.65 4.43
N PHE A 73 -1.80 13.42 4.17
CA PHE A 73 -1.79 14.87 4.37
C PHE A 73 -1.60 15.63 3.05
N PRO A 74 -2.40 16.68 2.79
CA PRO A 74 -2.19 17.54 1.64
C PRO A 74 -0.89 18.35 1.82
N GLY A 75 0.15 17.99 1.07
CA GLY A 75 1.46 18.67 1.08
C GLY A 75 2.60 17.81 1.62
N GLU A 76 2.30 16.79 2.41
CA GLU A 76 3.27 15.82 2.91
C GLU A 76 3.20 14.57 2.03
N ARG A 77 4.10 14.51 1.05
CA ARG A 77 4.14 13.42 0.05
C ARG A 77 4.76 12.13 0.59
N ASP A 78 5.13 12.15 1.85
CA ASP A 78 5.82 11.05 2.50
C ASP A 78 4.85 10.12 3.19
N ALA A 79 3.69 10.59 3.69
CA ALA A 79 2.69 9.74 4.37
C ALA A 79 1.56 9.27 3.44
N TRP A 80 1.31 7.97 3.44
CA TRP A 80 0.32 7.30 2.59
C TRP A 80 -0.55 6.34 3.42
N LEU A 81 -1.83 6.31 3.06
CA LEU A 81 -2.81 5.34 3.54
C LEU A 81 -3.12 4.38 2.40
N GLY A 82 -2.99 3.09 2.66
CA GLY A 82 -3.45 2.00 1.82
C GLY A 82 -4.63 1.30 2.48
N VAL A 83 -5.68 1.03 1.71
CA VAL A 83 -6.81 0.24 2.14
C VAL A 83 -6.96 -0.92 1.17
N PHE A 84 -6.85 -2.14 1.67
CA PHE A 84 -7.14 -3.36 0.96
C PHE A 84 -8.53 -3.83 1.34
N GLU A 85 -9.36 -4.12 0.35
CA GLU A 85 -10.70 -4.65 0.56
C GLU A 85 -10.93 -5.86 -0.35
N SER A 86 -11.45 -6.95 0.22
CA SER A 86 -11.95 -8.11 -0.49
C SER A 86 -13.14 -8.71 0.27
N GLY A 87 -14.36 -8.42 -0.19
CA GLY A 87 -15.59 -8.86 0.48
C GLY A 87 -15.65 -8.42 1.95
N GLU A 88 -15.58 -9.37 2.88
CA GLU A 88 -15.60 -9.15 4.33
C GLU A 88 -14.21 -8.91 4.94
N GLN A 89 -13.15 -9.02 4.14
CA GLN A 89 -11.77 -8.86 4.57
C GLN A 89 -11.28 -7.45 4.25
N ARG A 90 -10.66 -6.82 5.23
CA ARG A 90 -10.15 -5.45 5.10
C ARG A 90 -8.84 -5.29 5.84
N LEU A 91 -7.86 -4.66 5.18
CA LEU A 91 -6.59 -4.27 5.79
C LEU A 91 -6.33 -2.80 5.52
N GLU A 92 -6.21 -2.01 6.56
CA GLU A 92 -5.79 -0.62 6.47
C GLU A 92 -4.34 -0.52 6.90
N VAL A 93 -3.52 0.12 6.08
CA VAL A 93 -2.09 0.23 6.28
C VAL A 93 -1.71 1.71 6.17
N VAL A 94 -1.08 2.24 7.20
CA VAL A 94 -0.49 3.57 7.17
C VAL A 94 1.02 3.39 7.09
N GLY A 95 1.65 4.12 6.17
CA GLY A 95 3.08 4.11 6.07
C GLY A 95 3.63 5.40 5.51
N HIS A 96 4.94 5.57 5.64
CA HIS A 96 5.61 6.74 5.12
C HIS A 96 6.93 6.42 4.41
N LEU A 97 7.40 7.40 3.63
CA LEU A 97 8.67 7.36 2.92
C LEU A 97 9.71 8.22 3.66
N GLU A 98 10.73 7.56 4.22
CA GLU A 98 11.88 8.21 4.88
C GLU A 98 13.04 8.48 3.89
#